data_AF-A0A7W2R257-F1
#
_entry.id   AF-A0A7W2R257-F1
#
_cell.length_a   1.000
_cell.length_b   1.000
_cell.length_c   1.000
_cell.angle_alpha   90.00
_cell.angle_beta   90.00
_cell.angle_gamma   90.00
#
_symmetry.space_group_name_H-M   'P 1'
#
loop_
_entity.id
_entity.type
_entity.pdbx_description
1 polymer ?
#
loop_
_entity_poly.entity_id
_entity_poly.type
_entity_poly.pdbx_seq_one_letter_code
_entity_poly.pdbx_strand_id
1 'polypeptide(L)'
;MTPTKPRNAQQDLIKWIALLTMVLDHMRLVWPGAEDLFVLGRLSFPLFCLSIAINVARTQPGELFTRSNGRYLALMLLFAAISEVPYRMISSSGTFNVLFTLILGLMVAWGIHHRSWHGLVLAAIALGFAHLLAEPLMYGFYGVLVPASLVLAIKRPEFFAMLPVVLCVIANSRTGLLGQAIHLEPSALAALILAALAPLLGLIVLWSRMPFSIPPVTQWSYWFYPGHLAALLGIRTLM
;
A
#
# COMPACT_ATOMS: atom_id res chain seq x y z
N MET A 1 19.65 23.70 -17.22
CA MET A 1 19.17 23.19 -15.92
C MET A 1 17.70 22.82 -16.08
N THR A 2 17.36 21.54 -16.12
CA THR A 2 15.95 21.12 -16.17
C THR A 2 15.28 21.49 -14.85
N PRO A 3 14.17 22.24 -14.84
CA PRO A 3 13.49 22.61 -13.60
C PRO A 3 13.09 21.32 -12.87
N THR A 4 13.63 21.11 -11.67
CA THR A 4 13.23 20.00 -10.82
C THR A 4 11.76 20.19 -10.47
N LYS A 5 10.90 19.29 -10.97
CA LYS A 5 9.46 19.29 -10.68
C LYS A 5 9.25 19.46 -9.17
N PRO A 6 8.45 20.44 -8.70
CA PRO A 6 8.33 20.72 -7.27
C PRO A 6 7.87 19.47 -6.52
N ARG A 7 8.61 19.12 -5.46
CA ARG A 7 8.29 17.98 -4.61
C ARG A 7 6.98 18.23 -3.89
N ASN A 8 6.18 17.17 -3.74
CA ASN A 8 4.86 17.25 -3.14
C ASN A 8 4.95 16.84 -1.67
N ALA A 9 4.94 17.83 -0.77
CA ALA A 9 5.04 17.63 0.67
C ALA A 9 3.91 16.73 1.22
N GLN A 10 2.72 16.80 0.63
CA GLN A 10 1.57 15.97 1.00
C GLN A 10 1.85 14.48 0.77
N GLN A 11 2.45 14.14 -0.38
CA GLN A 11 2.84 12.75 -0.68
C GLN A 11 3.93 12.27 0.28
N ASP A 12 4.91 13.12 0.60
CA ASP A 12 5.96 12.75 1.56
C ASP A 12 5.36 12.56 2.97
N LEU A 13 4.36 13.36 3.40
CA LEU A 13 3.62 13.12 4.65
C LEU A 13 2.85 11.80 4.64
N ILE A 14 2.11 11.52 3.55
CA ILE A 14 1.37 10.26 3.39
C ILE A 14 2.30 9.06 3.55
N LYS A 15 3.49 9.11 2.93
CA LYS A 15 4.50 8.04 3.05
C LYS A 15 5.04 7.92 4.48
N TRP A 16 5.28 9.03 5.18
CA TRP A 16 5.70 8.98 6.58
C TRP A 16 4.65 8.32 7.47
N ILE A 17 3.38 8.71 7.35
CA ILE A 17 2.28 8.10 8.11
C ILE A 17 2.19 6.61 7.77
N ALA A 18 2.30 6.24 6.49
CA ALA A 18 2.30 4.84 6.07
C ALA A 18 3.46 4.03 6.66
N LEU A 19 4.67 4.58 6.70
CA LEU A 19 5.86 3.94 7.27
C LEU A 19 5.75 3.79 8.80
N LEU A 20 5.31 4.84 9.50
CA LEU A 20 5.16 4.80 10.96
C LEU A 20 4.09 3.78 11.37
N THR A 21 2.93 3.81 10.72
CA THR A 21 1.84 2.87 11.01
C THR A 21 2.21 1.44 10.63
N MET A 22 3.01 1.22 9.58
CA MET A 22 3.57 -0.10 9.25
C MET A 22 4.48 -0.64 10.37
N VAL A 23 5.34 0.22 10.94
CA VAL A 23 6.22 -0.20 12.04
C VAL A 23 5.40 -0.56 13.26
N LEU A 24 4.41 0.26 13.62
CA LEU A 24 3.47 -0.05 14.71
C LEU A 24 2.75 -1.38 14.47
N ASP A 25 2.28 -1.63 13.23
CA ASP A 25 1.67 -2.91 12.84
C ASP A 25 2.59 -4.08 13.18
N HIS A 26 3.86 -3.99 12.79
CA HIS A 26 4.83 -5.07 12.94
C HIS A 26 5.38 -5.22 14.36
N MET A 27 5.20 -4.25 15.26
CA MET A 27 5.61 -4.41 16.66
C MET A 27 4.89 -5.58 17.34
N ARG A 28 3.66 -5.91 16.93
CA ARG A 28 2.94 -7.10 17.42
C ARG A 28 3.67 -8.42 17.17
N LEU A 29 4.61 -8.45 16.21
CA LEU A 29 5.34 -9.66 15.84
C LEU A 29 6.47 -9.99 16.84
N VAL A 30 6.81 -9.05 17.72
CA VAL A 30 7.95 -9.14 18.64
C VAL A 30 7.51 -9.03 20.09
N TRP A 31 6.62 -8.10 20.43
CA TRP A 31 6.22 -7.85 21.82
C TRP A 31 4.86 -8.44 22.17
N PRO A 32 4.79 -9.33 23.19
CA PRO A 32 3.52 -9.72 23.80
C PRO A 32 2.81 -8.49 24.41
N GLY A 33 1.50 -8.35 24.22
CA GLY A 33 0.73 -7.18 24.69
C GLY A 33 0.68 -6.01 23.71
N ALA A 34 1.32 -6.12 22.54
CA ALA A 34 1.27 -5.13 21.47
C ALA A 34 0.32 -5.54 20.33
N GLU A 35 -0.58 -6.52 20.57
CA GLU A 35 -1.46 -7.10 19.56
C GLU A 35 -2.30 -6.01 18.89
N ASP A 36 -2.89 -5.12 19.70
CA ASP A 36 -3.79 -4.04 19.27
C ASP A 36 -3.12 -2.97 18.38
N LEU A 37 -1.78 -2.90 18.30
CA LEU A 37 -1.11 -1.97 17.39
C LEU A 37 -1.43 -2.25 15.92
N PHE A 38 -1.91 -3.45 15.60
CA PHE A 38 -2.41 -3.79 14.27
C PHE A 38 -3.54 -2.87 13.79
N VAL A 39 -4.32 -2.30 14.73
CA VAL A 39 -5.43 -1.40 14.43
C VAL A 39 -4.90 -0.16 13.71
N LEU A 40 -3.85 0.46 14.26
CA LEU A 40 -3.17 1.60 13.64
C LEU A 40 -2.48 1.20 12.33
N GLY A 41 -1.97 -0.03 12.27
CA GLY A 41 -1.37 -0.61 11.08
C GLY A 41 -2.26 -0.64 9.85
N ARG A 42 -3.58 -0.68 10.01
CA ARG A 42 -4.54 -0.66 8.89
C ARG A 42 -4.51 0.62 8.07
N LEU A 43 -3.93 1.70 8.58
CA LEU A 43 -3.66 2.92 7.81
C LEU A 43 -2.58 2.71 6.75
N SER A 44 -1.62 1.81 6.99
CA SER A 44 -0.40 1.72 6.20
C SER A 44 -0.66 1.32 4.74
N PHE A 45 -1.38 0.22 4.53
CA PHE A 45 -1.62 -0.32 3.19
C PHE A 45 -2.37 0.66 2.26
N PRO A 46 -3.51 1.26 2.65
CA PRO A 46 -4.19 2.23 1.80
C PRO A 46 -3.35 3.48 1.48
N LEU A 47 -2.52 3.93 2.43
CA LEU A 47 -1.65 5.09 2.23
C LEU A 47 -0.45 4.78 1.31
N PHE A 48 0.09 3.56 1.34
CA PHE A 48 1.03 3.09 0.31
C PHE A 48 0.37 2.96 -1.06
N CYS A 49 -0.87 2.45 -1.13
CA CYS A 49 -1.65 2.42 -2.37
C CYS A 49 -1.89 3.83 -2.92
N LEU A 50 -2.17 4.81 -2.05
CA LEU A 50 -2.33 6.21 -2.45
C LEU A 50 -1.02 6.80 -2.96
N SER A 51 0.11 6.48 -2.32
CA SER A 51 1.43 6.90 -2.79
C SER A 51 1.75 6.38 -4.19
N ILE A 52 1.36 5.13 -4.49
CA ILE A 52 1.41 4.55 -5.85
C ILE A 52 0.49 5.32 -6.80
N ALA A 53 -0.77 5.52 -6.42
CA ALA A 53 -1.75 6.21 -7.25
C ALA A 53 -1.31 7.64 -7.60
N ILE A 54 -0.72 8.38 -6.65
CA ILE A 54 -0.13 9.71 -6.88
C ILE A 54 1.02 9.63 -7.90
N ASN A 55 1.89 8.62 -7.81
CA ASN A 55 2.97 8.44 -8.78
C ASN A 55 2.43 8.14 -10.18
N VAL A 56 1.45 7.26 -10.29
CA VAL A 56 0.79 6.91 -11.56
C VAL A 56 0.11 8.14 -12.17
N ALA A 57 -0.70 8.87 -11.39
CA ALA A 57 -1.47 10.03 -11.85
C ALA A 57 -0.60 11.20 -12.36
N ARG A 58 0.71 11.23 -12.01
CA ARG A 58 1.67 12.24 -12.49
C ARG A 58 2.24 11.97 -13.88
N THR A 59 2.11 10.75 -14.38
CA THR A 59 2.56 10.36 -15.73
C THR A 59 1.51 10.75 -16.76
N GLN A 60 1.91 11.01 -18.01
CA GLN A 60 0.91 11.31 -19.04
C GLN A 60 0.22 10.02 -19.50
N PRO A 61 -1.10 10.04 -19.76
CA PRO A 61 -1.78 8.92 -20.40
C PRO A 61 -1.06 8.51 -21.69
N GLY A 62 -0.88 7.21 -21.93
CA GLY A 62 -0.08 6.68 -23.05
C GLY A 62 1.41 6.46 -22.75
N GLU A 63 2.02 7.17 -21.78
CA GLU A 63 3.45 7.01 -21.42
C GLU A 63 3.71 5.84 -20.45
N LEU A 64 3.29 4.63 -20.81
CA LEU A 64 3.51 3.45 -19.97
C LEU A 64 5.00 3.06 -19.92
N PHE A 65 5.64 2.94 -21.10
CA PHE A 65 7.00 2.44 -21.25
C PHE A 65 8.06 3.54 -21.11
N THR A 66 8.16 4.12 -19.92
CA THR A 66 9.23 5.07 -19.58
C THR A 66 10.31 4.39 -18.73
N ARG A 67 11.56 4.88 -18.83
CA ARG A 67 12.66 4.42 -17.96
C ARG A 67 12.32 4.58 -16.47
N SER A 68 11.56 5.62 -16.13
CA SER A 68 11.10 5.86 -14.75
C SER A 68 10.12 4.78 -14.27
N ASN A 69 9.11 4.44 -15.09
CA ASN A 69 8.15 3.39 -14.76
C ASN A 69 8.83 2.01 -14.67
N GLY A 70 9.70 1.68 -15.64
CA GLY A 70 10.47 0.44 -15.62
C GLY A 70 11.36 0.33 -14.37
N ARG A 71 12.09 1.39 -14.03
CA ARG A 71 12.90 1.45 -12.79
C ARG A 71 12.03 1.31 -11.54
N TYR A 72 10.83 1.91 -11.53
CA TYR A 72 9.92 1.81 -10.39
C TYR A 72 9.47 0.36 -10.17
N LEU A 73 8.98 -0.31 -11.21
CA LEU A 73 8.57 -1.71 -11.14
C LEU A 73 9.74 -2.63 -10.75
N ALA A 74 10.91 -2.45 -11.38
CA ALA A 74 12.09 -3.26 -11.10
C ALA A 74 12.56 -3.12 -9.65
N LEU A 75 12.56 -1.91 -9.09
CA LEU A 75 12.89 -1.70 -7.68
C LEU A 75 11.84 -2.34 -6.76
N MET A 76 10.55 -2.20 -7.05
CA MET A 76 9.52 -2.87 -6.24
C MET A 76 9.69 -4.39 -6.27
N LEU A 77 9.93 -5.00 -7.44
CA LEU A 77 10.20 -6.44 -7.57
C LEU A 77 11.44 -6.88 -6.80
N LEU A 78 12.56 -6.15 -6.95
CA LEU A 78 13.80 -6.44 -6.25
C LEU A 78 13.61 -6.42 -4.74
N PHE A 79 12.99 -5.37 -4.20
CA PHE A 79 12.77 -5.25 -2.77
C PHE A 79 11.67 -6.17 -2.26
N ALA A 80 10.69 -6.55 -3.07
CA ALA A 80 9.75 -7.61 -2.73
C ALA A 80 10.49 -8.94 -2.51
N ALA A 81 11.43 -9.30 -3.39
CA ALA A 81 12.23 -10.50 -3.25
C ALA A 81 13.18 -10.45 -2.04
N ILE A 82 13.89 -9.33 -1.84
CA ILE A 82 14.80 -9.15 -0.69
C ILE A 82 14.02 -9.21 0.64
N SER A 83 12.88 -8.53 0.72
CA SER A 83 12.08 -8.48 1.95
C SER A 83 11.30 -9.75 2.25
N GLU A 84 11.09 -10.61 1.26
CA GLU A 84 10.39 -11.89 1.48
C GLU A 84 11.14 -12.78 2.48
N VAL A 85 12.47 -12.78 2.46
CA VAL A 85 13.28 -13.59 3.39
C VAL A 85 13.03 -13.23 4.85
N PRO A 86 13.29 -11.99 5.33
CA PRO A 86 13.03 -11.63 6.71
C PRO A 86 11.53 -11.66 7.05
N TYR A 87 10.64 -11.35 6.09
CA TYR A 87 9.20 -11.43 6.29
C TYR A 87 8.74 -12.86 6.60
N ARG A 88 9.23 -13.85 5.83
CA ARG A 88 8.92 -15.28 6.01
C ARG A 88 9.43 -15.82 7.35
N MET A 89 10.54 -15.28 7.85
CA MET A 89 11.13 -15.70 9.13
C MET A 89 10.36 -15.14 10.33
N ILE A 90 9.82 -13.92 10.24
CA ILE A 90 9.15 -13.26 11.37
C ILE A 90 7.63 -13.48 11.38
N SER A 91 7.00 -13.61 10.20
CA SER A 91 5.55 -13.71 10.07
C SER A 91 5.05 -15.16 10.05
N SER A 92 3.95 -15.43 10.75
CA SER A 92 3.26 -16.72 10.74
C SER A 92 2.05 -16.76 9.79
N SER A 93 1.80 -15.70 9.00
CA SER A 93 0.59 -15.58 8.17
C SER A 93 0.52 -16.57 7.00
N GLY A 94 1.66 -17.10 6.55
CA GLY A 94 1.74 -17.94 5.34
C GLY A 94 1.55 -17.19 4.03
N THR A 95 1.35 -15.86 4.05
CA THR A 95 1.23 -15.02 2.86
C THR A 95 2.60 -14.56 2.35
N PHE A 96 2.65 -13.98 1.15
CA PHE A 96 3.78 -13.16 0.71
C PHE A 96 3.76 -11.78 1.37
N ASN A 97 4.89 -11.09 1.36
CA ASN A 97 4.96 -9.72 1.84
C ASN A 97 4.09 -8.75 1.01
N VAL A 98 3.75 -7.60 1.59
CA VAL A 98 2.77 -6.65 1.02
C VAL A 98 3.19 -6.09 -0.34
N LEU A 99 4.49 -6.06 -0.65
CA LEU A 99 4.99 -5.49 -1.91
C LEU A 99 4.46 -6.26 -3.13
N PHE A 100 4.25 -7.58 -3.03
CA PHE A 100 3.66 -8.35 -4.13
C PHE A 100 2.24 -7.88 -4.47
N THR A 101 1.42 -7.57 -3.45
CA THR A 101 0.08 -6.99 -3.68
C THR A 101 0.19 -5.60 -4.31
N LEU A 102 1.12 -4.77 -3.83
CA LEU A 102 1.33 -3.42 -4.35
C LEU A 102 1.87 -3.40 -5.79
N ILE A 103 2.70 -4.37 -6.17
CA ILE A 103 3.21 -4.54 -7.55
C ILE A 103 2.06 -4.84 -8.51
N LEU A 104 1.22 -5.82 -8.18
CA LEU A 104 0.04 -6.14 -8.99
C LEU A 104 -0.91 -4.93 -9.04
N GLY A 105 -1.10 -4.25 -7.92
CA GLY A 105 -1.95 -3.06 -7.89
C GLY A 105 -1.41 -1.88 -8.70
N LEU A 106 -0.08 -1.69 -8.75
CA LEU A 106 0.57 -0.73 -9.65
C LEU A 106 0.29 -1.07 -11.13
N MET A 107 0.39 -2.34 -11.50
CA MET A 107 0.12 -2.82 -12.87
C MET A 107 -1.34 -2.55 -13.28
N VAL A 108 -2.30 -2.83 -12.40
CA VAL A 108 -3.72 -2.50 -12.64
C VAL A 108 -3.94 -1.00 -12.72
N ALA A 109 -3.33 -0.21 -11.82
CA ALA A 109 -3.41 1.24 -11.83
C ALA A 109 -2.85 1.85 -13.13
N TRP A 110 -1.75 1.33 -13.65
CA TRP A 110 -1.21 1.72 -14.96
C TRP A 110 -2.16 1.42 -16.11
N GLY A 111 -2.78 0.24 -16.13
CA GLY A 111 -3.77 -0.11 -17.15
C GLY A 111 -4.96 0.84 -17.17
N ILE A 112 -5.51 1.15 -16.00
CA ILE A 112 -6.62 2.11 -15.87
C ILE A 112 -6.18 3.53 -16.25
N HIS A 113 -4.98 3.95 -15.84
CA HIS A 113 -4.50 5.32 -16.06
C HIS A 113 -4.16 5.61 -17.52
N HIS A 114 -3.38 4.73 -18.16
CA HIS A 114 -2.84 4.97 -19.49
C HIS A 114 -3.81 4.57 -20.60
N ARG A 115 -4.75 3.65 -20.36
CA ARG A 115 -5.76 3.18 -21.33
C ARG A 115 -5.19 2.76 -22.69
N SER A 116 -3.94 2.33 -22.73
CA SER A 116 -3.30 1.76 -23.91
C SER A 116 -3.51 0.24 -23.95
N TRP A 117 -3.45 -0.38 -25.14
CA TRP A 117 -3.53 -1.83 -25.28
C TRP A 117 -2.57 -2.57 -24.35
N HIS A 118 -1.30 -2.15 -24.34
CA HIS A 118 -0.27 -2.73 -23.46
C HIS A 118 -0.61 -2.56 -21.97
N GLY A 119 -1.15 -1.42 -21.56
CA GLY A 119 -1.59 -1.19 -20.18
C GLY A 119 -2.77 -2.09 -19.80
N LEU A 120 -3.73 -2.29 -20.70
CA LEU A 120 -4.88 -3.17 -20.47
C LEU A 120 -4.43 -4.64 -20.38
N VAL A 121 -3.54 -5.09 -21.26
CA VAL A 121 -2.94 -6.43 -21.18
C VAL A 121 -2.18 -6.61 -19.87
N LEU A 122 -1.39 -5.62 -19.46
CA LEU A 122 -0.67 -5.64 -18.18
C LEU A 122 -1.62 -5.75 -16.98
N ALA A 123 -2.72 -4.99 -16.98
CA ALA A 123 -3.75 -5.07 -15.95
C ALA A 123 -4.46 -6.43 -15.96
N ALA A 124 -4.79 -6.98 -17.13
CA ALA A 124 -5.42 -8.30 -17.25
C ALA A 124 -4.51 -9.41 -16.70
N ILE A 125 -3.21 -9.37 -17.02
CA ILE A 125 -2.20 -10.28 -16.47
C ILE A 125 -2.13 -10.13 -14.94
N ALA A 126 -2.07 -8.90 -14.43
CA ALA A 126 -2.01 -8.65 -12.99
C ALA A 126 -3.26 -9.17 -12.26
N LEU A 127 -4.45 -9.00 -12.85
CA LEU A 127 -5.70 -9.53 -12.31
C LEU A 127 -5.76 -11.06 -12.38
N GLY A 128 -5.24 -11.67 -13.45
CA GLY A 128 -5.09 -13.12 -13.57
C GLY A 128 -4.22 -13.67 -12.45
N PHE A 129 -3.03 -13.08 -12.22
CA PHE A 129 -2.18 -13.45 -11.09
C PHE A 129 -2.85 -13.18 -9.74
N ALA A 130 -3.54 -12.06 -9.58
CA ALA A 130 -4.26 -11.74 -8.34
C ALA A 130 -5.36 -12.76 -8.03
N HIS A 131 -5.99 -13.33 -9.07
CA HIS A 131 -6.99 -14.39 -8.91
C HIS A 131 -6.35 -15.74 -8.57
N LEU A 132 -5.31 -16.14 -9.32
CA LEU A 132 -4.60 -17.41 -9.12
C LEU A 132 -3.85 -17.46 -7.78
N LEU A 133 -3.32 -16.32 -7.33
CA LEU A 133 -2.55 -16.16 -6.10
C LEU A 133 -3.37 -15.43 -5.02
N ALA A 134 -4.70 -15.50 -5.08
CA ALA A 134 -5.56 -14.76 -4.14
C ALA A 134 -5.29 -15.12 -2.68
N GLU A 135 -5.03 -16.41 -2.39
CA GLU A 135 -4.74 -16.90 -1.04
C GLU A 135 -3.40 -16.42 -0.47
N PRO A 136 -2.24 -16.57 -1.17
CA PRO A 136 -0.97 -16.10 -0.64
C PRO A 136 -0.78 -14.58 -0.69
N LEU A 137 -1.68 -13.80 -1.29
CA LEU A 137 -1.61 -12.33 -1.25
C LEU A 137 -2.20 -11.76 0.03
N MET A 138 -1.41 -10.95 0.76
CA MET A 138 -1.77 -10.38 2.06
C MET A 138 -3.15 -9.70 2.13
N TYR A 139 -3.56 -8.99 1.07
CA TYR A 139 -4.89 -8.34 0.95
C TYR A 139 -5.76 -8.96 -0.15
N GLY A 140 -5.38 -10.14 -0.64
CA GLY A 140 -6.05 -10.88 -1.70
C GLY A 140 -6.29 -10.08 -2.98
N PHE A 141 -7.28 -10.54 -3.75
CA PHE A 141 -7.68 -9.92 -5.00
C PHE A 141 -8.15 -8.46 -4.84
N TYR A 142 -8.93 -8.17 -3.79
CA TYR A 142 -9.49 -6.83 -3.58
C TYR A 142 -8.41 -5.79 -3.26
N GLY A 143 -7.35 -6.16 -2.53
CA GLY A 143 -6.22 -5.29 -2.26
C GLY A 143 -5.52 -4.80 -3.54
N VAL A 144 -5.43 -5.67 -4.55
CA VAL A 144 -4.82 -5.33 -5.86
C VAL A 144 -5.61 -4.23 -6.58
N LEU A 145 -6.91 -4.09 -6.34
CA LEU A 145 -7.75 -3.06 -6.96
C LEU A 145 -7.60 -1.68 -6.32
N VAL A 146 -7.08 -1.60 -5.08
CA VAL A 146 -7.06 -0.36 -4.29
C VAL A 146 -6.25 0.76 -4.96
N PRO A 147 -5.00 0.56 -5.43
CA PRO A 147 -4.24 1.64 -6.10
C PRO A 147 -4.97 2.19 -7.33
N ALA A 148 -5.61 1.33 -8.12
CA ALA A 148 -6.31 1.72 -9.33
C ALA A 148 -7.59 2.52 -9.01
N SER A 149 -8.32 2.13 -7.96
CA SER A 149 -9.46 2.91 -7.44
C SER A 149 -9.04 4.29 -6.93
N LEU A 150 -7.87 4.41 -6.30
CA LEU A 150 -7.32 5.68 -5.84
C LEU A 150 -6.88 6.57 -7.01
N VAL A 151 -6.38 6.01 -8.11
CA VAL A 151 -6.13 6.77 -9.34
C VAL A 151 -7.44 7.40 -9.86
N LEU A 152 -8.53 6.65 -9.85
CA LEU A 152 -9.85 7.17 -10.24
C LEU A 152 -10.34 8.26 -9.27
N ALA A 153 -10.19 8.03 -7.96
CA ALA A 153 -10.58 8.99 -6.92
C ALA A 153 -9.77 10.30 -6.99
N ILE A 154 -8.47 10.25 -7.32
CA ILE A 154 -7.66 11.45 -7.53
C ILE A 154 -8.18 12.29 -8.71
N LYS A 155 -8.65 11.64 -9.79
CA LYS A 155 -9.09 12.32 -11.01
C LYS A 155 -10.53 12.81 -10.95
N ARG A 156 -11.44 12.03 -10.37
CA ARG A 156 -12.89 12.25 -10.32
C ARG A 156 -13.43 11.84 -8.94
N PRO A 157 -13.06 12.56 -7.88
CA PRO A 157 -13.40 12.20 -6.51
C PRO A 157 -14.91 12.10 -6.26
N GLU A 158 -15.71 12.93 -6.92
CA GLU A 158 -17.16 12.97 -6.81
C GLU A 158 -17.84 11.65 -7.22
N PHE A 159 -17.20 10.84 -8.06
CA PHE A 159 -17.71 9.53 -8.47
C PHE A 159 -17.01 8.37 -7.77
N PHE A 160 -15.72 8.51 -7.44
CA PHE A 160 -14.89 7.37 -7.06
C PHE A 160 -14.31 7.43 -5.64
N ALA A 161 -14.54 8.48 -4.84
CA ALA A 161 -13.96 8.57 -3.48
C ALA A 161 -14.38 7.43 -2.54
N MET A 162 -15.59 6.88 -2.71
CA MET A 162 -16.08 5.76 -1.90
C MET A 162 -15.58 4.39 -2.37
N LEU A 163 -15.12 4.26 -3.61
CA LEU A 163 -14.62 2.99 -4.14
C LEU A 163 -13.41 2.44 -3.36
N PRO A 164 -12.33 3.21 -3.09
CA PRO A 164 -11.22 2.73 -2.28
C PRO A 164 -11.64 2.43 -0.83
N VAL A 165 -12.63 3.13 -0.27
CA VAL A 165 -13.15 2.87 1.08
C VAL A 165 -13.73 1.46 1.15
N VAL A 166 -14.64 1.13 0.24
CA VAL A 166 -15.28 -0.18 0.16
C VAL A 166 -14.24 -1.27 -0.10
N LEU A 167 -13.31 -1.05 -1.03
CA LEU A 167 -12.25 -2.02 -1.32
C LEU A 167 -11.33 -2.25 -0.12
N CYS A 168 -10.98 -1.21 0.66
CA CYS A 168 -10.16 -1.37 1.86
C CYS A 168 -10.89 -2.19 2.94
N VAL A 169 -12.21 -2.01 3.12
CA VAL A 169 -13.00 -2.84 4.04
C VAL A 169 -13.04 -4.28 3.57
N ILE A 170 -13.40 -4.53 2.32
CA ILE A 170 -13.54 -5.90 1.76
C ILE A 170 -12.18 -6.60 1.70
N ALA A 171 -11.07 -5.89 1.47
CA ALA A 171 -9.73 -6.46 1.50
C ALA A 171 -9.33 -7.02 2.88
N ASN A 172 -9.98 -6.56 3.97
CA ASN A 172 -9.80 -7.09 5.32
C ASN A 172 -10.80 -8.22 5.67
N SER A 173 -11.60 -8.71 4.72
CA SER A 173 -12.52 -9.83 4.94
C SER A 173 -11.82 -11.14 5.31
N ARG A 174 -10.63 -11.36 4.77
CA ARG A 174 -9.89 -12.62 4.89
C ARG A 174 -9.17 -12.81 6.22
N THR A 175 -8.97 -11.73 6.97
CA THR A 175 -8.26 -11.78 8.26
C THR A 175 -9.16 -12.19 9.42
N GLY A 176 -10.41 -12.58 9.17
CA GLY A 176 -11.42 -12.81 10.20
C GLY A 176 -11.96 -11.53 10.85
N LEU A 177 -11.40 -10.36 10.50
CA LEU A 177 -11.79 -9.06 11.07
C LEU A 177 -13.27 -8.76 10.87
N LEU A 178 -13.83 -9.05 9.69
CA LEU A 178 -15.26 -8.86 9.46
C LEU A 178 -16.11 -9.72 10.38
N GLY A 179 -15.73 -10.98 10.60
CA GLY A 179 -16.43 -11.87 11.54
C GLY A 179 -16.37 -11.34 12.98
N GLN A 180 -15.18 -10.98 13.45
CA GLN A 180 -14.98 -10.40 14.79
C GLN A 180 -15.76 -9.09 14.97
N ALA A 181 -15.79 -8.23 13.95
CA ALA A 181 -16.54 -6.97 13.99
C ALA A 181 -18.05 -7.18 14.01
N ILE A 182 -18.58 -8.23 13.35
CA ILE A 182 -20.00 -8.62 13.46
C ILE A 182 -20.35 -8.99 14.91
N HIS A 183 -19.41 -9.58 15.64
CA HIS A 183 -19.53 -9.86 17.07
C HIS A 183 -19.19 -8.66 17.97
N LEU A 184 -19.03 -7.46 17.40
CA LEU A 184 -18.75 -6.20 18.10
C LEU A 184 -17.42 -6.19 18.88
N GLU A 185 -16.43 -6.98 18.45
CA GLU A 185 -15.08 -6.92 19.00
C GLU A 185 -14.46 -5.52 18.78
N PRO A 186 -14.07 -4.80 19.84
CA PRO A 186 -13.67 -3.39 19.73
C PRO A 186 -12.46 -3.18 18.80
N SER A 187 -11.45 -4.03 18.89
CA SER A 187 -10.22 -3.91 18.08
C SER A 187 -10.49 -4.20 16.61
N ALA A 188 -11.34 -5.17 16.29
CA ALA A 188 -11.76 -5.49 14.93
C ALA A 188 -12.57 -4.34 14.30
N LEU A 189 -13.51 -3.77 15.07
CA LEU A 189 -14.31 -2.62 14.63
C LEU A 189 -13.41 -1.41 14.37
N ALA A 190 -12.52 -1.08 15.31
CA ALA A 190 -11.57 0.01 15.16
C ALA A 190 -10.66 -0.20 13.94
N ALA A 191 -10.16 -1.41 13.71
CA ALA A 191 -9.32 -1.74 12.57
C ALA A 191 -10.04 -1.55 11.23
N LEU A 192 -11.30 -1.99 11.12
CA LEU A 192 -12.11 -1.78 9.91
C LEU A 192 -12.46 -0.31 9.69
N ILE A 193 -12.76 0.44 10.75
CA ILE A 193 -12.99 1.89 10.68
C ILE A 193 -11.72 2.58 10.17
N LEU A 194 -10.55 2.28 10.74
CA LEU A 194 -9.28 2.86 10.29
C LEU A 194 -8.97 2.47 8.84
N ALA A 195 -9.20 1.21 8.44
CA ALA A 195 -9.03 0.78 7.06
C ALA A 195 -9.95 1.56 6.09
N ALA A 196 -11.21 1.80 6.49
CA ALA A 196 -12.18 2.57 5.71
C ALA A 196 -11.82 4.06 5.61
N LEU A 197 -11.37 4.66 6.71
CA LEU A 197 -11.03 6.08 6.79
C LEU A 197 -9.70 6.40 6.11
N ALA A 198 -8.73 5.48 6.13
CA ALA A 198 -7.39 5.68 5.57
C ALA A 198 -7.36 6.28 4.15
N PRO A 199 -8.08 5.75 3.13
CA PRO A 199 -8.08 6.35 1.81
C PRO A 199 -8.68 7.77 1.78
N LEU A 200 -9.74 8.05 2.56
CA LEU A 200 -10.34 9.38 2.64
C LEU A 200 -9.40 10.38 3.30
N LEU A 201 -8.82 10.03 4.46
CA LEU A 201 -7.85 10.85 5.16
C LEU A 201 -6.63 11.13 4.28
N GLY A 202 -6.14 10.12 3.57
CA GLY A 202 -5.05 10.27 2.61
C GLY A 202 -5.40 11.24 1.47
N LEU A 203 -6.60 11.15 0.89
CA LEU A 203 -7.07 12.07 -0.15
C LEU A 203 -7.23 13.50 0.38
N ILE A 204 -7.76 13.68 1.59
CA ILE A 204 -7.85 14.98 2.27
C ILE A 204 -6.45 15.57 2.44
N VAL A 205 -5.48 14.80 2.92
CA VAL A 205 -4.08 15.22 3.05
C VAL A 205 -3.49 15.59 1.69
N LEU A 206 -3.72 14.79 0.65
CA LEU A 206 -3.24 15.05 -0.70
C LEU A 206 -3.75 16.39 -1.27
N TRP A 207 -5.03 16.71 -1.04
CA TRP A 207 -5.64 17.94 -1.53
C TRP A 207 -5.43 19.14 -0.59
N SER A 208 -5.00 18.91 0.65
CA SER A 208 -4.63 19.98 1.58
C SER A 208 -3.42 20.76 1.05
N ARG A 209 -3.42 22.09 1.23
CA ARG A 209 -2.24 22.93 0.98
C ARG A 209 -1.49 23.08 2.29
N MET A 210 -0.41 22.32 2.48
CA MET A 210 0.44 22.48 3.65
C MET A 210 1.45 23.62 3.44
N PRO A 211 1.56 24.56 4.40
CA PRO A 211 2.51 25.66 4.31
C PRO A 211 3.94 25.26 4.72
N PHE A 212 4.15 24.06 5.24
CA PHE A 212 5.43 23.59 5.77
C PHE A 212 6.07 22.50 4.90
N SER A 213 7.40 22.43 4.94
CA SER A 213 8.18 21.41 4.24
C SER A 213 8.22 20.10 5.04
N ILE A 214 7.89 18.99 4.38
CA ILE A 214 8.04 17.63 4.95
C ILE A 214 9.37 17.03 4.47
N PRO A 215 10.17 16.40 5.37
CA PRO A 215 11.36 15.68 4.97
C PRO A 215 11.05 14.61 3.90
N PRO A 216 11.81 14.58 2.80
CA PRO A 216 11.46 13.76 1.64
C PRO A 216 11.63 12.25 1.88
N VAL A 217 10.59 11.46 1.60
CA VAL A 217 10.68 9.99 1.56
C VAL A 217 11.09 9.57 0.15
N THR A 218 12.38 9.31 -0.03
CA THR A 218 13.00 8.94 -1.31
C THR A 218 13.25 7.43 -1.41
N GLN A 219 14.30 7.02 -2.12
CA GLN A 219 14.63 5.63 -2.36
C GLN A 219 15.14 4.90 -1.11
N TRP A 220 15.53 5.61 -0.05
CA TRP A 220 15.90 4.97 1.22
C TRP A 220 14.75 4.13 1.80
N SER A 221 13.49 4.48 1.50
CA SER A 221 12.31 3.74 1.94
C SER A 221 12.27 2.30 1.42
N TYR A 222 12.91 2.01 0.28
CA TYR A 222 13.04 0.64 -0.21
C TYR A 222 13.89 -0.22 0.74
N TRP A 223 15.03 0.30 1.20
CA TRP A 223 15.90 -0.39 2.16
C TRP A 223 15.30 -0.44 3.57
N PHE A 224 14.49 0.55 3.93
CA PHE A 224 13.80 0.58 5.21
C PHE A 224 12.89 -0.64 5.39
N TYR A 225 12.20 -1.11 4.34
CA TYR A 225 11.28 -2.25 4.43
C TYR A 225 11.97 -3.58 4.86
N PRO A 226 12.97 -4.12 4.15
CA PRO A 226 13.71 -5.29 4.66
C PRO A 226 14.49 -4.98 5.94
N GLY A 227 15.02 -3.75 6.08
CA GLY A 227 15.82 -3.36 7.24
C GLY A 227 15.06 -3.41 8.57
N HIS A 228 13.84 -2.85 8.62
CA HIS A 228 13.06 -2.88 9.86
C HIS A 228 12.55 -4.30 10.18
N LEU A 229 12.21 -5.12 9.17
CA LEU A 229 11.86 -6.52 9.39
C LEU A 229 13.04 -7.31 9.97
N ALA A 230 14.25 -7.12 9.43
CA ALA A 230 15.46 -7.75 9.94
C ALA A 230 15.80 -7.26 11.37
N ALA A 231 15.59 -5.98 11.66
CA ALA A 231 15.77 -5.42 13.00
C ALA A 231 14.79 -6.05 14.01
N LEU A 232 13.50 -6.12 13.66
CA LEU A 232 12.48 -6.76 14.50
C LEU A 232 12.77 -8.25 14.71
N LEU A 233 13.23 -8.94 13.65
CA LEU A 233 13.65 -10.34 13.75
C LEU A 233 14.83 -10.48 14.73
N GLY A 234 15.84 -9.63 14.62
CA GLY A 234 16.99 -9.60 15.53
C GLY A 234 16.57 -9.38 16.99
N ILE A 235 15.67 -8.42 17.24
CA ILE A 235 15.13 -8.17 18.60
C ILE A 235 14.40 -9.42 19.11
N ARG A 236 13.50 -10.00 18.30
CA ARG A 236 12.74 -11.20 18.69
C ARG A 236 13.64 -12.39 19.02
N THR A 237 14.75 -12.56 18.32
CA THR A 237 15.70 -13.66 18.58
C THR A 237 16.57 -13.45 19.81
N LEU A 238 16.66 -12.21 20.32
CA LEU A 238 17.46 -11.87 21.51
C LEU A 238 16.63 -11.84 22.80
N MET A 239 15.30 -11.89 22.70
CA MET A 239 14.36 -11.98 23.82
C MET A 239 14.05 -13.43 24.16
#